data_AF-A0A166EVE7-F1
#
_entry.id   AF-A0A166EVE7-F1
#
_cell.length_a   1.000
_cell.length_b   1.000
_cell.length_c   1.000
_cell.angle_alpha   90.00
_cell.angle_beta   90.00
_cell.angle_gamma   90.00
#
_symmetry.space_group_name_H-M   'P 1'
#
loop_
_entity.id
_entity.type
_entity.pdbx_description
1 polymer ?
#
loop_
_entity_poly.entity_id
_entity_poly.type
_entity_poly.pdbx_seq_one_letter_code
_entity_poly.pdbx_strand_id
1 'polypeptide(L)'
;MLQAIGGLLVLASHKRLAGISTGIKSSKLPAFLLWSWWFLSPESGFQSDNRALDSFVHVHMDSTPSEQRVWMEDIIINDIGAENVLSKLVNSIMENESLVGDILGNSLLALDEIASWKHPAMARAASRVPITSTLAHALKNKDGSARPYLVERQHDSTLTHLHFKIWVSCAHLLKTVASTLASGTCEPKMVSGDDVYSIYNHGLTLALNTLRVNKETFALYKGFYSASLQCWIDHLHRYKSDKSTFPATVVQALRKAASRSWYGILLELRKITNAPEYTRPLINDWLAFGTALGFDEEKKRKEYNAMLAHICSWTFCPYHLSPAEEAFKHCKGCGVAHYCSSECQMSDWKKGGHKAACRRLKG
;
A
#
# COMPACT_ATOMS: atom_id res chain seq x y z
N MET A 1 -34.61 -8.20 12.88
CA MET A 1 -35.31 -8.67 11.66
C MET A 1 -34.48 -8.43 10.39
N LEU A 2 -34.07 -7.20 10.09
CA LEU A 2 -33.21 -6.88 8.92
C LEU A 2 -31.85 -7.63 8.92
N GLN A 3 -31.21 -7.80 10.08
CA GLN A 3 -29.96 -8.60 10.21
C GLN A 3 -30.14 -10.09 9.85
N ALA A 4 -31.24 -10.72 10.29
CA ALA A 4 -31.54 -12.11 9.97
C ALA A 4 -31.88 -12.30 8.48
N ILE A 5 -32.56 -11.30 7.89
CA ILE A 5 -32.85 -11.24 6.46
C ILE A 5 -31.54 -11.10 5.66
N GLY A 6 -30.64 -10.19 6.05
CA GLY A 6 -29.33 -10.03 5.39
C GLY A 6 -28.48 -11.31 5.43
N GLY A 7 -28.40 -11.97 6.59
CA GLY A 7 -27.68 -13.25 6.73
C GLY A 7 -28.28 -14.38 5.87
N LEU A 8 -29.61 -14.50 5.85
CA LEU A 8 -30.32 -15.47 5.00
C LEU A 8 -30.17 -15.17 3.50
N LEU A 9 -30.12 -13.88 3.12
CA LEU A 9 -29.92 -13.45 1.73
C LEU A 9 -28.50 -13.72 1.24
N VAL A 10 -27.47 -13.48 2.05
CA VAL A 10 -26.08 -13.84 1.72
C VAL A 10 -25.93 -15.35 1.58
N LEU A 11 -26.51 -16.13 2.51
CA LEU A 11 -26.53 -17.60 2.44
C LEU A 11 -27.31 -18.13 1.22
N ALA A 12 -28.44 -17.52 0.87
CA ALA A 12 -29.22 -17.86 -0.31
C ALA A 12 -28.47 -17.50 -1.61
N SER A 13 -27.73 -16.40 -1.61
CA SER A 13 -26.87 -15.97 -2.73
C SER A 13 -25.73 -16.97 -2.93
N HIS A 14 -25.01 -17.33 -1.87
CA HIS A 14 -23.94 -18.34 -1.92
C HIS A 14 -24.45 -19.74 -2.30
N LYS A 15 -25.57 -20.21 -1.74
CA LYS A 15 -26.18 -21.50 -2.13
C LYS A 15 -26.66 -21.52 -3.58
N ARG A 16 -27.13 -20.38 -4.11
CA ARG A 16 -27.45 -20.25 -5.54
C ARG A 16 -26.19 -20.25 -6.39
N LEU A 17 -25.15 -19.51 -6.03
CA LEU A 17 -23.88 -19.47 -6.77
C LEU A 17 -23.21 -20.85 -6.86
N ALA A 18 -23.30 -21.68 -5.82
CA ALA A 18 -22.74 -23.03 -5.81
C ALA A 18 -23.50 -24.06 -6.69
N GLY A 19 -24.68 -23.71 -7.23
CA GLY A 19 -25.57 -24.65 -7.93
C GLY A 19 -25.95 -24.27 -9.36
N ILE A 20 -25.47 -23.15 -9.91
CA ILE A 20 -25.90 -22.64 -11.22
C ILE A 20 -24.80 -22.90 -12.26
N SER A 21 -24.96 -23.95 -13.07
CA SER A 21 -24.16 -24.15 -14.30
C SER A 21 -24.83 -23.59 -15.56
N THR A 22 -26.07 -23.09 -15.50
CA THR A 22 -26.77 -22.60 -16.71
C THR A 22 -27.77 -21.47 -16.42
N GLY A 23 -27.53 -20.30 -17.03
CA GLY A 23 -28.63 -19.53 -17.64
C GLY A 23 -29.32 -18.42 -16.84
N ILE A 24 -28.80 -17.92 -15.73
CA ILE A 24 -29.35 -16.68 -15.14
C ILE A 24 -28.75 -15.45 -15.83
N LYS A 25 -29.49 -14.81 -16.75
CA LYS A 25 -29.22 -13.44 -17.27
C LYS A 25 -29.53 -12.34 -16.23
N SER A 26 -29.14 -12.49 -14.97
CA SER A 26 -29.58 -11.56 -13.92
C SER A 26 -28.68 -10.34 -13.86
N SER A 27 -28.95 -9.38 -14.75
CA SER A 27 -28.54 -7.97 -14.66
C SER A 27 -29.03 -7.25 -13.39
N LYS A 28 -29.46 -7.96 -12.34
CA LYS A 28 -29.93 -7.39 -11.06
C LYS A 28 -29.16 -7.87 -9.82
N LEU A 29 -28.29 -8.88 -9.92
CA LEU A 29 -27.61 -9.44 -8.74
C LEU A 29 -26.58 -8.47 -8.13
N PRO A 30 -25.64 -7.86 -8.90
CA PRO A 30 -24.76 -6.82 -8.38
C PRO A 30 -25.50 -5.62 -7.73
N ALA A 31 -26.61 -5.15 -8.31
CA ALA A 31 -27.46 -4.11 -7.70
C ALA A 31 -27.91 -4.55 -6.33
N PHE A 32 -28.47 -5.75 -6.26
CA PHE A 32 -29.00 -6.29 -5.03
C PHE A 32 -27.92 -6.43 -3.95
N LEU A 33 -26.72 -6.89 -4.32
CA LEU A 33 -25.60 -7.02 -3.40
C LEU A 33 -25.10 -5.65 -2.92
N LEU A 34 -24.97 -4.68 -3.83
CA LEU A 34 -24.55 -3.32 -3.50
C LEU A 34 -25.60 -2.60 -2.64
N TRP A 35 -26.90 -2.78 -2.93
CA TRP A 35 -27.98 -2.27 -2.10
C TRP A 35 -28.04 -2.94 -0.74
N SER A 36 -27.81 -4.25 -0.69
CA SER A 36 -27.71 -4.99 0.57
C SER A 36 -26.57 -4.45 1.42
N TRP A 37 -25.39 -4.27 0.84
CA TRP A 37 -24.26 -3.58 1.47
C TRP A 37 -24.71 -2.18 1.93
N TRP A 38 -25.27 -1.36 1.05
CA TRP A 38 -25.69 0.01 1.36
C TRP A 38 -26.64 0.13 2.55
N PHE A 39 -27.65 -0.74 2.66
CA PHE A 39 -28.63 -0.70 3.75
C PHE A 39 -28.16 -1.36 5.06
N LEU A 40 -27.05 -2.09 5.07
CA LEU A 40 -26.48 -2.63 6.32
C LEU A 40 -25.81 -1.50 7.10
N SER A 41 -26.23 -1.29 8.36
CA SER A 41 -25.65 -0.24 9.21
C SER A 41 -24.23 -0.59 9.67
N PRO A 42 -23.28 0.37 9.62
CA PRO A 42 -21.94 0.22 10.20
C PRO A 42 -21.99 -0.12 11.71
N GLU A 43 -22.99 0.41 12.43
CA GLU A 43 -23.17 0.26 13.88
C GLU A 43 -23.37 -1.20 14.33
N SER A 44 -23.64 -2.10 13.39
CA SER A 44 -23.81 -3.50 13.73
C SER A 44 -22.50 -4.17 14.18
N GLY A 45 -21.32 -3.58 13.91
CA GLY A 45 -20.03 -4.15 14.29
C GLY A 45 -19.74 -5.51 13.62
N PHE A 46 -20.57 -5.93 12.66
CA PHE A 46 -20.51 -7.24 12.02
C PHE A 46 -19.84 -7.18 10.64
N GLN A 47 -19.03 -8.20 10.35
CA GLN A 47 -18.44 -8.49 9.02
C GLN A 47 -19.47 -8.66 7.88
N SER A 48 -20.77 -8.71 8.18
CA SER A 48 -21.84 -8.97 7.19
C SER A 48 -21.89 -7.93 6.09
N ASP A 49 -21.56 -6.67 6.39
CA ASP A 49 -21.49 -5.60 5.39
C ASP A 49 -20.46 -5.96 4.31
N ASN A 50 -19.24 -6.26 4.74
CA ASN A 50 -18.13 -6.52 3.83
C ASN A 50 -18.27 -7.82 3.03
N ARG A 51 -19.08 -8.79 3.48
CA ARG A 51 -19.40 -9.99 2.67
C ARG A 51 -20.32 -9.69 1.49
N ALA A 52 -21.26 -8.76 1.66
CA ALA A 52 -22.10 -8.31 0.55
C ALA A 52 -21.27 -7.53 -0.47
N LEU A 53 -20.36 -6.67 0.00
CA LEU A 53 -19.40 -5.97 -0.86
C LEU A 53 -18.45 -6.94 -1.58
N ASP A 54 -17.94 -7.94 -0.87
CA ASP A 54 -17.09 -8.98 -1.45
C ASP A 54 -17.80 -9.75 -2.57
N SER A 55 -19.03 -10.20 -2.30
CA SER A 55 -19.88 -10.85 -3.30
C SER A 55 -20.13 -9.92 -4.50
N PHE A 56 -20.35 -8.62 -4.25
CA PHE A 56 -20.51 -7.63 -5.31
C PHE A 56 -19.26 -7.55 -6.18
N VAL A 57 -18.06 -7.43 -5.60
CA VAL A 57 -16.80 -7.35 -6.34
C VAL A 57 -16.62 -8.58 -7.21
N HIS A 58 -16.87 -9.77 -6.67
CA HIS A 58 -16.73 -11.01 -7.43
C HIS A 58 -17.64 -11.02 -8.66
N VAL A 59 -18.94 -10.73 -8.49
CA VAL A 59 -19.89 -10.71 -9.62
C VAL A 59 -19.60 -9.56 -10.58
N HIS A 60 -19.14 -8.41 -10.08
CA HIS A 60 -18.77 -7.27 -10.91
C HIS A 60 -17.57 -7.58 -11.81
N MET A 61 -16.52 -8.22 -11.26
CA MET A 61 -15.32 -8.60 -12.01
C MET A 61 -15.60 -9.65 -13.10
N ASP A 62 -16.61 -10.49 -12.90
CA ASP A 62 -17.06 -11.47 -13.89
C ASP A 62 -18.06 -10.90 -14.91
N SER A 63 -18.55 -9.67 -14.71
CA SER A 63 -19.49 -9.01 -15.63
C SER A 63 -18.79 -8.45 -16.87
N THR A 64 -19.53 -8.32 -17.97
CA THR A 64 -19.01 -7.66 -19.18
C THR A 64 -18.79 -6.16 -18.95
N PRO A 65 -17.86 -5.51 -19.67
CA PRO A 65 -17.62 -4.07 -19.52
C PRO A 65 -18.87 -3.19 -19.74
N SER A 66 -19.78 -3.62 -20.61
CA SER A 66 -21.06 -2.93 -20.85
C SER A 66 -21.97 -3.03 -19.65
N GLU A 67 -22.08 -4.22 -19.04
CA GLU A 67 -22.82 -4.41 -17.80
C GLU A 67 -22.21 -3.55 -16.69
N GLN A 68 -20.89 -3.64 -16.46
CA GLN A 68 -20.16 -2.83 -15.47
C GLN A 68 -20.47 -1.34 -15.57
N ARG A 69 -20.59 -0.80 -16.80
CA ARG A 69 -20.96 0.59 -17.04
C ARG A 69 -22.40 0.90 -16.62
N VAL A 70 -23.36 0.06 -17.04
CA VAL A 70 -24.77 0.22 -16.65
C VAL A 70 -24.90 0.20 -15.13
N TRP A 71 -24.21 -0.72 -14.45
CA TRP A 71 -24.20 -0.78 -12.98
C TRP A 71 -23.68 0.51 -12.34
N MET A 72 -22.58 1.03 -12.86
CA MET A 72 -21.96 2.26 -12.37
C MET A 72 -22.91 3.46 -12.53
N GLU A 73 -23.46 3.64 -13.73
CA GLU A 73 -24.32 4.77 -14.07
C GLU A 73 -25.67 4.70 -13.34
N ASP A 74 -26.39 3.59 -13.50
CA ASP A 74 -27.77 3.51 -13.04
C ASP A 74 -27.88 3.38 -11.52
N ILE A 75 -26.96 2.66 -10.87
CA ILE A 75 -27.11 2.33 -9.45
C ILE A 75 -26.16 3.15 -8.58
N ILE A 76 -24.86 3.12 -8.87
CA ILE A 76 -23.89 3.84 -8.03
C ILE A 76 -24.10 5.34 -8.16
N ILE A 77 -24.27 5.85 -9.38
CA ILE A 77 -24.32 7.30 -9.62
C ILE A 77 -25.73 7.85 -9.52
N ASN A 78 -26.70 7.28 -10.24
CA ASN A 78 -28.04 7.85 -10.34
C ASN A 78 -28.93 7.52 -9.12
N ASP A 79 -28.78 6.33 -8.53
CA ASP A 79 -29.67 5.85 -7.48
C ASP A 79 -29.11 6.12 -6.07
N ILE A 80 -27.93 5.56 -5.75
CA ILE A 80 -27.32 5.71 -4.41
C ILE A 80 -26.56 7.03 -4.29
N GLY A 81 -25.87 7.45 -5.34
CA GLY A 81 -24.99 8.61 -5.38
C GLY A 81 -23.53 8.27 -5.12
N ALA A 82 -22.65 8.74 -6.01
CA ALA A 82 -21.21 8.48 -5.97
C ALA A 82 -20.54 8.83 -4.64
N GLU A 83 -20.87 10.01 -4.08
CA GLU A 83 -20.30 10.48 -2.81
C GLU A 83 -20.74 9.64 -1.62
N ASN A 84 -21.99 9.18 -1.63
CA ASN A 84 -22.56 8.31 -0.60
C ASN A 84 -21.85 6.96 -0.59
N VAL A 85 -21.72 6.32 -1.76
CA VAL A 85 -21.02 5.03 -1.90
C VAL A 85 -19.56 5.13 -1.44
N LEU A 86 -18.82 6.13 -1.91
CA LEU A 86 -17.41 6.29 -1.55
C LEU A 86 -17.21 6.63 -0.08
N SER A 87 -18.06 7.50 0.49
CA SER A 87 -17.97 7.86 1.91
C SER A 87 -18.23 6.64 2.79
N LYS A 88 -19.25 5.83 2.46
CA LYS A 88 -19.52 4.59 3.20
C LYS A 88 -18.36 3.59 3.08
N LEU A 89 -17.78 3.44 1.90
CA LEU A 89 -16.64 2.53 1.70
C LEU A 89 -15.40 2.98 2.48
N VAL A 90 -15.10 4.28 2.45
CA VAL A 90 -14.02 4.88 3.24
C VAL A 90 -14.26 4.67 4.73
N ASN A 91 -15.47 4.95 5.22
CA ASN A 91 -15.81 4.77 6.63
C ASN A 91 -15.73 3.30 7.05
N SER A 92 -16.21 2.36 6.21
CA SER A 92 -16.10 0.93 6.49
C SER A 92 -14.63 0.50 6.67
N ILE A 93 -13.73 0.98 5.81
CA ILE A 93 -12.29 0.69 5.91
C ILE A 93 -11.66 1.32 7.16
N MET A 94 -12.08 2.53 7.55
CA MET A 94 -11.52 3.28 8.67
C MET A 94 -12.04 2.84 10.04
N GLU A 95 -13.32 2.48 10.14
CA GLU A 95 -13.99 2.20 11.41
C GLU A 95 -13.90 0.72 11.80
N ASN A 96 -13.69 -0.17 10.82
CA ASN A 96 -13.68 -1.61 11.08
C ASN A 96 -12.25 -2.13 11.27
N GLU A 97 -11.76 -2.11 12.51
CA GLU A 97 -10.46 -2.67 12.88
C GLU A 97 -10.30 -4.17 12.54
N SER A 98 -11.42 -4.89 12.37
CA SER A 98 -11.41 -6.31 12.01
C SER A 98 -11.21 -6.57 10.50
N LEU A 99 -11.16 -5.51 9.67
CA LEU A 99 -10.86 -5.63 8.25
C LEU A 99 -9.39 -5.98 8.01
N VAL A 100 -9.13 -7.27 7.86
CA VAL A 100 -7.81 -7.82 7.54
C VAL A 100 -7.90 -8.85 6.41
N GLY A 101 -6.75 -9.22 5.83
CA GLY A 101 -6.65 -10.30 4.85
C GLY A 101 -7.47 -10.06 3.58
N ASP A 102 -8.21 -11.08 3.15
CA ASP A 102 -9.01 -11.08 1.92
C ASP A 102 -10.11 -10.00 1.94
N ILE A 103 -10.78 -9.82 3.07
CA ILE A 103 -11.92 -8.89 3.19
C ILE A 103 -11.46 -7.45 2.96
N LEU A 104 -10.30 -7.09 3.52
CA LEU A 104 -9.68 -5.79 3.26
C LEU A 104 -9.30 -5.66 1.78
N GLY A 105 -8.74 -6.72 1.19
CA GLY A 105 -8.40 -6.72 -0.23
C GLY A 105 -9.59 -6.51 -1.14
N ASN A 106 -10.73 -7.14 -0.86
CA ASN A 106 -11.93 -6.97 -1.66
C ASN A 106 -12.54 -5.58 -1.46
N SER A 107 -12.44 -5.01 -0.25
CA SER A 107 -12.85 -3.61 -0.01
C SER A 107 -11.98 -2.61 -0.76
N LEU A 108 -10.67 -2.84 -0.82
CA LEU A 108 -9.73 -2.00 -1.57
C LEU A 108 -9.84 -2.19 -3.08
N LEU A 109 -10.13 -3.40 -3.55
CA LEU A 109 -10.45 -3.68 -4.95
C LEU A 109 -11.77 -3.02 -5.35
N ALA A 110 -12.80 -3.10 -4.50
CA ALA A 110 -14.04 -2.35 -4.69
C ALA A 110 -13.76 -0.86 -4.78
N LEU A 111 -12.93 -0.33 -3.86
CA LEU A 111 -12.56 1.08 -3.86
C LEU A 111 -11.81 1.45 -5.13
N ASP A 112 -10.85 0.64 -5.58
CA ASP A 112 -10.14 0.87 -6.84
C ASP A 112 -11.09 0.84 -8.02
N GLU A 113 -11.92 -0.20 -8.19
CA GLU A 113 -12.84 -0.33 -9.32
C GLU A 113 -13.91 0.77 -9.33
N ILE A 114 -14.57 1.00 -8.19
CA ILE A 114 -15.62 2.00 -8.02
C ILE A 114 -15.04 3.40 -8.16
N ALA A 115 -13.90 3.67 -7.51
CA ALA A 115 -13.29 4.97 -7.65
C ALA A 115 -12.68 5.15 -9.04
N SER A 116 -12.23 4.08 -9.73
CA SER A 116 -11.47 4.17 -10.98
C SER A 116 -12.17 5.09 -11.99
N TRP A 117 -11.41 6.04 -12.50
CA TRP A 117 -11.91 7.33 -13.00
C TRP A 117 -12.56 7.28 -14.37
N LYS A 118 -13.02 6.09 -14.78
CA LYS A 118 -13.74 5.92 -16.04
C LYS A 118 -15.02 6.76 -16.05
N HIS A 119 -15.62 7.05 -14.89
CA HIS A 119 -16.78 7.93 -14.79
C HIS A 119 -16.47 9.29 -14.11
N PRO A 120 -16.79 10.44 -14.76
CA PRO A 120 -16.52 11.78 -14.20
C PRO A 120 -17.15 12.06 -12.84
N ALA A 121 -18.35 11.53 -12.56
CA ALA A 121 -19.01 11.69 -11.26
C ALA A 121 -18.24 10.98 -10.13
N MET A 122 -17.70 9.79 -10.39
CA MET A 122 -16.88 9.06 -9.42
C MET A 122 -15.57 9.79 -9.15
N ALA A 123 -14.93 10.33 -10.19
CA ALA A 123 -13.72 11.13 -10.04
C ALA A 123 -13.97 12.37 -9.16
N ARG A 124 -15.10 13.07 -9.33
CA ARG A 124 -15.51 14.20 -8.48
C ARG A 124 -15.80 13.78 -7.04
N ALA A 125 -16.44 12.65 -6.83
CA ALA A 125 -16.75 12.15 -5.50
C ALA A 125 -15.48 11.69 -4.77
N ALA A 126 -14.58 10.96 -5.46
CA ALA A 126 -13.29 10.52 -4.97
C ALA A 126 -12.40 11.68 -4.53
N SER A 127 -12.54 12.83 -5.17
CA SER A 127 -11.76 14.03 -4.87
C SER A 127 -12.18 14.72 -3.57
N ARG A 128 -13.33 14.33 -2.99
CA ARG A 128 -13.93 14.87 -1.76
C ARG A 128 -13.80 13.94 -0.55
N VAL A 129 -13.24 12.74 -0.72
CA VAL A 129 -13.01 11.79 0.37
C VAL A 129 -11.50 11.55 0.58
N PRO A 130 -11.04 11.29 1.81
CA PRO A 130 -9.61 11.24 2.12
C PRO A 130 -8.99 9.87 1.76
N ILE A 131 -9.02 9.51 0.47
CA ILE A 131 -8.62 8.17 -0.02
C ILE A 131 -7.22 7.78 0.50
N THR A 132 -6.24 8.69 0.43
CA THR A 132 -4.86 8.34 0.82
C THR A 132 -4.72 7.97 2.29
N SER A 133 -5.42 8.65 3.21
CA SER A 133 -5.39 8.27 4.62
C SER A 133 -6.07 6.94 4.86
N THR A 134 -7.17 6.66 4.14
CA THR A 134 -7.86 5.37 4.18
C THR A 134 -6.97 4.22 3.73
N LEU A 135 -6.26 4.39 2.61
CA LEU A 135 -5.31 3.40 2.10
C LEU A 135 -4.14 3.18 3.06
N ALA A 136 -3.55 4.26 3.58
CA ALA A 136 -2.44 4.16 4.52
C ALA A 136 -2.85 3.50 5.85
N HIS A 137 -4.05 3.83 6.35
CA HIS A 137 -4.63 3.20 7.54
C HIS A 137 -4.86 1.70 7.33
N ALA A 138 -5.50 1.32 6.23
CA ALA A 138 -5.72 -0.08 5.85
C ALA A 138 -4.42 -0.89 5.81
N LEU A 139 -3.37 -0.36 5.19
CA LEU A 139 -2.08 -1.03 5.11
C LEU A 139 -1.38 -1.13 6.47
N LYS A 140 -1.51 -0.11 7.35
CA LYS A 140 -0.94 -0.12 8.71
C LYS A 140 -1.64 -1.10 9.65
N ASN A 141 -2.97 -1.16 9.64
CA ASN A 141 -3.73 -2.04 10.52
C ASN A 141 -3.51 -3.52 10.20
N LYS A 142 -3.27 -3.83 8.93
CA LYS A 142 -2.89 -5.19 8.51
C LYS A 142 -1.58 -5.66 9.15
N ASP A 143 -0.67 -4.73 9.43
CA ASP A 143 0.60 -4.99 10.10
C ASP A 143 0.45 -5.04 11.63
N GLY A 144 -0.77 -5.23 12.18
CA GLY A 144 -1.09 -5.32 13.61
C GLY A 144 -0.29 -6.35 14.45
N SER A 145 0.65 -7.07 13.85
CA SER A 145 1.87 -7.48 14.56
C SER A 145 3.01 -6.53 14.19
N ALA A 146 3.37 -5.60 15.09
CA ALA A 146 4.58 -4.77 15.01
C ALA A 146 5.90 -5.59 15.09
N ARG A 147 5.90 -6.83 14.60
CA ARG A 147 7.10 -7.59 14.30
C ARG A 147 7.37 -7.44 12.81
N PRO A 148 8.57 -6.96 12.43
CA PRO A 148 9.05 -7.09 11.06
C PRO A 148 8.82 -8.52 10.58
N TYR A 149 8.43 -8.69 9.32
CA TYR A 149 8.24 -9.96 8.59
C TYR A 149 9.52 -10.85 8.50
N LEU A 150 10.36 -10.86 9.54
CA LEU A 150 11.61 -11.59 9.67
C LEU A 150 11.45 -12.98 10.28
N VAL A 151 10.21 -13.44 10.55
CA VAL A 151 9.98 -14.82 10.99
C VAL A 151 9.68 -15.69 9.78
N GLU A 152 10.57 -16.65 9.52
CA GLU A 152 10.52 -17.71 8.49
C GLU A 152 9.25 -18.58 8.58
N ARG A 153 8.06 -18.01 8.34
CA ARG A 153 6.92 -18.81 7.91
C ARG A 153 7.11 -19.09 6.43
N GLN A 154 7.14 -20.38 6.07
CA GLN A 154 7.04 -20.85 4.69
C GLN A 154 6.01 -19.99 3.95
N HIS A 155 6.49 -19.21 2.99
CA HIS A 155 5.67 -18.28 2.23
C HIS A 155 4.71 -19.08 1.35
N ASP A 156 3.44 -19.15 1.76
CA ASP A 156 2.37 -19.53 0.85
C ASP A 156 2.34 -18.47 -0.27
N SER A 157 2.61 -18.92 -1.50
CA SER A 157 2.58 -18.06 -2.69
C SER A 157 1.23 -17.34 -2.80
N THR A 158 0.14 -17.98 -2.40
CA THR A 158 -1.23 -17.44 -2.43
C THR A 158 -1.36 -16.15 -1.61
N LEU A 159 -0.82 -16.15 -0.38
CA LEU A 159 -0.87 -14.98 0.49
C LEU A 159 -0.04 -13.82 -0.07
N THR A 160 1.12 -14.11 -0.65
CA THR A 160 1.97 -13.10 -1.30
C THR A 160 1.23 -12.44 -2.47
N HIS A 161 0.57 -13.24 -3.32
CA HIS A 161 -0.25 -12.73 -4.42
C HIS A 161 -1.39 -11.83 -3.93
N LEU A 162 -2.08 -12.21 -2.87
CA LEU A 162 -3.12 -11.38 -2.26
C LEU A 162 -2.57 -10.02 -1.80
N HIS A 163 -1.41 -10.00 -1.16
CA HIS A 163 -0.77 -8.77 -0.70
C HIS A 163 -0.42 -7.85 -1.86
N PHE A 164 0.07 -8.39 -2.97
CA PHE A 164 0.30 -7.59 -4.17
C PHE A 164 -0.99 -7.08 -4.77
N LYS A 165 -2.07 -7.89 -4.85
CA LYS A 165 -3.37 -7.41 -5.35
C LYS A 165 -3.87 -6.20 -4.56
N ILE A 166 -3.83 -6.30 -3.22
CA ILE A 166 -4.15 -5.18 -2.32
C ILE A 166 -3.32 -3.94 -2.66
N TRP A 167 -2.00 -4.11 -2.76
CA TRP A 167 -1.12 -2.98 -3.00
C TRP A 167 -1.28 -2.40 -4.42
N VAL A 168 -1.56 -3.22 -5.43
CA VAL A 168 -1.82 -2.78 -6.82
C VAL A 168 -3.05 -1.87 -6.87
N SER A 169 -4.12 -2.21 -6.16
CA SER A 169 -5.29 -1.34 -6.00
C SER A 169 -4.90 0.00 -5.39
N CYS A 170 -4.07 -0.01 -4.34
CA CYS A 170 -3.54 1.24 -3.77
C CYS A 170 -2.69 2.02 -4.79
N ALA A 171 -1.85 1.35 -5.58
CA ALA A 171 -0.96 1.97 -6.56
C ALA A 171 -1.73 2.64 -7.71
N HIS A 172 -2.83 2.01 -8.17
CA HIS A 172 -3.77 2.60 -9.11
C HIS A 172 -4.44 3.83 -8.53
N LEU A 173 -4.97 3.73 -7.31
CA LEU A 173 -5.58 4.86 -6.60
C LEU A 173 -4.58 6.00 -6.36
N LEU A 174 -3.30 5.72 -6.13
CA LEU A 174 -2.25 6.74 -6.00
C LEU A 174 -1.96 7.47 -7.31
N LYS A 175 -1.82 6.74 -8.42
CA LYS A 175 -1.64 7.33 -9.76
C LYS A 175 -2.79 8.28 -10.09
N THR A 176 -3.96 7.78 -9.77
CA THR A 176 -5.24 8.43 -9.86
C THR A 176 -5.20 9.72 -9.03
N VAL A 177 -5.08 9.67 -7.69
CA VAL A 177 -4.95 10.85 -6.82
C VAL A 177 -3.95 11.91 -7.31
N ALA A 178 -2.77 11.53 -7.81
CA ALA A 178 -1.82 12.48 -8.38
C ALA A 178 -2.42 13.28 -9.54
N SER A 179 -3.13 12.61 -10.43
CA SER A 179 -3.74 13.23 -11.61
C SER A 179 -4.84 14.25 -11.23
N THR A 180 -5.65 14.00 -10.20
CA THR A 180 -6.72 14.94 -9.75
C THR A 180 -6.14 16.11 -9.00
N LEU A 181 -5.08 15.90 -8.21
CA LEU A 181 -4.38 17.00 -7.55
C LEU A 181 -3.82 17.96 -8.59
N ALA A 182 -3.22 17.43 -9.66
CA ALA A 182 -2.67 18.24 -10.73
C ALA A 182 -3.72 18.96 -11.57
N SER A 183 -4.90 18.35 -11.76
CA SER A 183 -6.01 18.99 -12.47
C SER A 183 -6.82 19.96 -11.60
N GLY A 184 -6.51 20.06 -10.31
CA GLY A 184 -7.28 20.85 -9.34
C GLY A 184 -8.64 20.24 -8.96
N THR A 185 -8.94 19.01 -9.39
CA THR A 185 -10.21 18.34 -9.08
C THR A 185 -10.24 17.86 -7.62
N CYS A 186 -9.09 17.48 -7.05
CA CYS A 186 -8.96 17.09 -5.65
C CYS A 186 -8.36 18.21 -4.83
N GLU A 187 -9.02 18.55 -3.72
CA GLU A 187 -8.53 19.56 -2.81
C GLU A 187 -7.26 19.06 -2.09
N PRO A 188 -6.20 19.88 -1.99
CA PRO A 188 -4.94 19.46 -1.37
C PRO A 188 -5.07 18.91 0.05
N LYS A 189 -6.06 19.39 0.83
CA LYS A 189 -6.29 18.96 2.21
C LYS A 189 -6.78 17.51 2.33
N MET A 190 -7.28 16.93 1.24
CA MET A 190 -7.76 15.54 1.20
C MET A 190 -6.64 14.53 1.00
N VAL A 191 -5.43 15.00 0.67
CA VAL A 191 -4.28 14.16 0.37
C VAL A 191 -3.12 14.48 1.30
N SER A 192 -2.71 13.48 2.06
CA SER A 192 -1.53 13.56 2.91
C SER A 192 -0.32 13.00 2.16
N GLY A 193 0.71 13.83 1.97
CA GLY A 193 1.97 13.37 1.40
C GLY A 193 2.65 12.29 2.24
N ASP A 194 2.44 12.31 3.56
CA ASP A 194 2.94 11.28 4.48
C ASP A 194 2.27 9.92 4.21
N ASP A 195 0.97 9.91 3.94
CA ASP A 195 0.21 8.69 3.64
C ASP A 195 0.58 8.13 2.27
N VAL A 196 0.73 8.99 1.25
CA VAL A 196 1.24 8.60 -0.07
C VAL A 196 2.59 7.89 0.07
N TYR A 197 3.52 8.48 0.84
CA TYR A 197 4.82 7.85 1.07
C TYR A 197 4.69 6.51 1.82
N SER A 198 3.83 6.44 2.84
CA SER A 198 3.60 5.24 3.63
C SER A 198 3.12 4.07 2.75
N ILE A 199 2.24 4.33 1.78
CA ILE A 199 1.74 3.33 0.83
C ILE A 199 2.86 2.83 -0.08
N TYR A 200 3.71 3.72 -0.62
CA TYR A 200 4.88 3.32 -1.39
C TYR A 200 5.89 2.52 -0.56
N ASN A 201 6.16 2.96 0.66
CA ASN A 201 7.05 2.26 1.58
C ASN A 201 6.57 0.84 1.88
N HIS A 202 5.26 0.65 2.12
CA HIS A 202 4.67 -0.67 2.31
C HIS A 202 4.84 -1.55 1.06
N GLY A 203 4.53 -1.03 -0.13
CA GLY A 203 4.74 -1.74 -1.39
C GLY A 203 6.20 -2.15 -1.61
N LEU A 204 7.14 -1.24 -1.42
CA LEU A 204 8.56 -1.54 -1.60
C LEU A 204 9.06 -2.57 -0.59
N THR A 205 8.53 -2.56 0.64
CA THR A 205 8.82 -3.60 1.63
C THR A 205 8.29 -4.97 1.17
N LEU A 206 7.06 -5.01 0.65
CA LEU A 206 6.48 -6.22 0.04
C LEU A 206 7.35 -6.72 -1.13
N ALA A 207 7.72 -5.83 -2.05
CA ALA A 207 8.60 -6.14 -3.18
C ALA A 207 9.95 -6.70 -2.73
N LEU A 208 10.62 -6.08 -1.75
CA LEU A 208 11.90 -6.53 -1.20
C LEU A 208 11.81 -7.94 -0.60
N ASN A 209 10.75 -8.21 0.18
CA ASN A 209 10.54 -9.52 0.79
C ASN A 209 10.28 -10.58 -0.29
N THR A 210 9.45 -10.28 -1.27
CA THR A 210 9.16 -11.20 -2.38
C THR A 210 10.40 -11.45 -3.25
N LEU A 211 11.17 -10.43 -3.59
CA LEU A 211 12.40 -10.58 -4.39
C LEU A 211 13.45 -11.49 -3.75
N ARG A 212 13.45 -11.60 -2.41
CA ARG A 212 14.33 -12.51 -1.66
C ARG A 212 13.89 -13.98 -1.75
N VAL A 213 12.60 -14.24 -1.96
CA VAL A 213 12.01 -15.59 -1.86
C VAL A 213 11.50 -16.11 -3.21
N ASN A 214 10.76 -15.30 -3.96
CA ASN A 214 10.14 -15.67 -5.23
C ASN A 214 10.13 -14.48 -6.23
N LYS A 215 11.13 -14.44 -7.11
CA LYS A 215 11.32 -13.36 -8.10
C LYS A 215 10.25 -13.36 -9.19
N GLU A 216 9.74 -14.53 -9.56
CA GLU A 216 8.74 -14.71 -10.61
C GLU A 216 7.40 -14.08 -10.18
N THR A 217 7.01 -14.27 -8.93
CA THR A 217 5.85 -13.56 -8.36
C THR A 217 6.01 -12.05 -8.47
N PHE A 218 7.17 -11.49 -8.09
CA PHE A 218 7.40 -10.04 -8.22
C PHE A 218 7.35 -9.56 -9.68
N ALA A 219 7.82 -10.38 -10.63
CA ALA A 219 7.83 -10.05 -12.06
C ALA A 219 6.43 -9.71 -12.60
N LEU A 220 5.39 -10.36 -12.06
CA LEU A 220 3.99 -10.11 -12.42
C LEU A 220 3.49 -8.74 -11.98
N TYR A 221 4.09 -8.17 -10.93
CA TYR A 221 3.60 -6.94 -10.28
C TYR A 221 4.49 -5.71 -10.49
N LYS A 222 5.75 -5.89 -10.94
CA LYS A 222 6.70 -4.78 -11.09
C LYS A 222 6.19 -3.61 -11.95
N GLY A 223 5.36 -3.90 -12.96
CA GLY A 223 4.80 -2.88 -13.85
C GLY A 223 3.91 -1.85 -13.13
N PHE A 224 3.23 -2.26 -12.06
CA PHE A 224 2.37 -1.37 -11.27
C PHE A 224 3.19 -0.37 -10.43
N TYR A 225 4.38 -0.78 -9.96
CA TYR A 225 5.33 0.13 -9.30
C TYR A 225 5.81 1.21 -10.25
N SER A 226 6.33 0.81 -11.41
CA SER A 226 6.80 1.75 -12.40
C SER A 226 5.70 2.71 -12.86
N ALA A 227 4.51 2.19 -13.20
CA ALA A 227 3.41 3.03 -13.66
C ALA A 227 2.94 4.07 -12.62
N SER A 228 2.83 3.66 -11.35
CA SER A 228 2.41 4.55 -10.27
C SER A 228 3.49 5.58 -9.92
N LEU A 229 4.74 5.13 -9.74
CA LEU A 229 5.86 6.02 -9.43
C LEU A 229 6.11 7.04 -10.54
N GLN A 230 6.12 6.60 -11.80
CA GLN A 230 6.37 7.50 -12.94
C GLN A 230 5.30 8.60 -13.05
N CYS A 231 4.04 8.28 -12.76
CA CYS A 231 2.99 9.31 -12.70
C CYS A 231 3.32 10.40 -11.65
N TRP A 232 3.69 10.00 -10.44
CA TRP A 232 4.09 10.96 -9.41
C TRP A 232 5.38 11.71 -9.77
N ILE A 233 6.38 11.04 -10.36
CA ILE A 233 7.62 11.65 -10.86
C ILE A 233 7.31 12.76 -11.87
N ASP A 234 6.44 12.50 -12.84
CA ASP A 234 6.04 13.47 -13.87
C ASP A 234 5.37 14.71 -13.27
N HIS A 235 4.48 14.52 -12.29
CA HIS A 235 3.84 15.62 -11.59
C HIS A 235 4.82 16.43 -10.73
N LEU A 236 5.76 15.76 -10.04
CA LEU A 236 6.80 16.41 -9.26
C LEU A 236 7.79 17.18 -10.13
N HIS A 237 8.12 16.69 -11.32
CA HIS A 237 8.93 17.40 -12.30
C HIS A 237 8.22 18.65 -12.82
N ARG A 238 6.94 18.54 -13.19
CA ARG A 238 6.13 19.73 -13.56
C ARG A 238 6.08 20.74 -12.43
N TYR A 239 5.85 20.30 -11.19
CA TYR A 239 5.88 21.16 -10.00
C TYR A 239 7.24 21.85 -9.79
N LYS A 240 8.34 21.17 -10.15
CA LYS A 240 9.68 21.75 -10.05
C LYS A 240 9.81 22.96 -10.98
N SER A 241 9.30 22.84 -12.20
CA SER A 241 9.30 23.89 -13.23
C SER A 241 8.28 24.99 -12.95
N ASP A 242 7.07 24.63 -12.51
CA ASP A 242 5.98 25.54 -12.19
C ASP A 242 5.26 25.09 -10.91
N LYS A 243 5.36 25.89 -9.85
CA LYS A 243 4.80 25.56 -8.53
C LYS A 243 3.28 25.50 -8.51
N SER A 244 2.60 26.05 -9.51
CA SER A 244 1.14 26.05 -9.59
C SER A 244 0.56 24.72 -10.11
N THR A 245 1.36 23.89 -10.79
CA THR A 245 0.87 22.64 -11.41
C THR A 245 0.60 21.51 -10.42
N PHE A 246 1.01 21.67 -9.16
CA PHE A 246 0.82 20.66 -8.13
C PHE A 246 0.82 21.29 -6.73
N PRO A 247 0.03 20.78 -5.76
CA PRO A 247 -0.08 21.42 -4.46
C PRO A 247 1.21 21.35 -3.63
N ALA A 248 1.78 22.51 -3.29
CA ALA A 248 3.02 22.60 -2.53
C ALA A 248 2.95 21.92 -1.15
N THR A 249 1.80 21.97 -0.48
CA THR A 249 1.58 21.32 0.82
C THR A 249 1.77 19.81 0.75
N VAL A 250 1.21 19.17 -0.28
CA VAL A 250 1.34 17.72 -0.52
C VAL A 250 2.79 17.36 -0.82
N VAL A 251 3.48 18.14 -1.68
CA VAL A 251 4.89 17.90 -2.02
C VAL A 251 5.79 18.03 -0.79
N GLN A 252 5.56 19.03 0.06
CA GLN A 252 6.35 19.25 1.26
C GLN A 252 6.17 18.13 2.28
N ALA A 253 4.92 17.69 2.52
CA ALA A 253 4.63 16.52 3.37
C ALA A 253 5.31 15.26 2.81
N LEU A 254 5.11 14.97 1.52
CA LEU A 254 5.72 13.82 0.85
C LEU A 254 7.25 13.82 0.95
N ARG A 255 7.89 14.98 0.71
CA ARG A 255 9.34 15.17 0.86
C ARG A 255 9.77 14.92 2.31
N LYS A 256 9.04 15.46 3.29
CA LYS A 256 9.35 15.31 4.72
C LYS A 256 9.28 13.83 5.12
N ALA A 257 8.22 13.11 4.76
CA ALA A 257 8.08 11.69 5.02
C ALA A 257 9.20 10.87 4.35
N ALA A 258 9.45 11.12 3.06
CA ALA A 258 10.47 10.41 2.30
C ALA A 258 11.89 10.63 2.82
N SER A 259 12.17 11.80 3.38
CA SER A 259 13.51 12.17 3.85
C SER A 259 14.10 11.22 4.90
N ARG A 260 13.23 10.50 5.63
CA ARG A 260 13.59 9.62 6.75
C ARG A 260 14.07 8.24 6.32
N SER A 261 13.48 7.65 5.27
CA SER A 261 13.74 6.25 4.90
C SER A 261 14.05 6.01 3.42
N TRP A 262 13.94 7.01 2.55
CA TRP A 262 14.13 6.84 1.10
C TRP A 262 15.46 6.16 0.75
N TYR A 263 16.55 6.64 1.35
CA TYR A 263 17.89 6.10 1.08
C TYR A 263 18.07 4.68 1.66
N GLY A 264 17.48 4.41 2.83
CA GLY A 264 17.51 3.07 3.43
C GLY A 264 16.88 2.03 2.49
N ILE A 265 15.71 2.33 1.92
CA ILE A 265 15.04 1.45 0.95
C ILE A 265 15.88 1.29 -0.32
N LEU A 266 16.48 2.37 -0.83
CA LEU A 266 17.38 2.32 -2.00
C LEU A 266 18.57 1.38 -1.76
N LEU A 267 19.16 1.41 -0.57
CA LEU A 267 20.23 0.49 -0.18
C LEU A 267 19.74 -0.96 -0.13
N GLU A 268 18.57 -1.22 0.47
CA GLU A 268 18.00 -2.57 0.51
C GLU A 268 17.73 -3.13 -0.89
N LEU A 269 17.20 -2.32 -1.81
CA LEU A 269 17.01 -2.71 -3.20
C LEU A 269 18.34 -3.09 -3.87
N ARG A 270 19.40 -2.29 -3.65
CA ARG A 270 20.73 -2.54 -4.22
C ARG A 270 21.44 -3.76 -3.62
N LYS A 271 21.10 -4.15 -2.38
CA LYS A 271 21.64 -5.36 -1.75
C LYS A 271 21.12 -6.65 -2.41
N ILE A 272 20.00 -6.60 -3.13
CA ILE A 272 19.47 -7.75 -3.86
C ILE A 272 20.24 -7.89 -5.18
N THR A 273 21.44 -8.45 -5.09
CA THR A 273 22.40 -8.58 -6.21
C THR A 273 22.08 -9.70 -7.18
N ASN A 274 21.27 -10.67 -6.77
CA ASN A 274 21.08 -11.94 -7.49
C ASN A 274 19.98 -11.88 -8.56
N ALA A 275 19.45 -10.69 -8.84
CA ALA A 275 18.24 -10.48 -9.64
C ALA A 275 18.23 -9.10 -10.35
N PRO A 276 19.33 -8.68 -11.00
CA PRO A 276 19.47 -7.31 -11.53
C PRO A 276 18.39 -6.95 -12.55
N GLU A 277 17.88 -7.90 -13.32
CA GLU A 277 16.82 -7.71 -14.31
C GLU A 277 15.47 -7.31 -13.69
N TYR A 278 15.22 -7.71 -12.44
CA TYR A 278 14.01 -7.35 -11.70
C TYR A 278 14.20 -6.07 -10.88
N THR A 279 15.36 -5.91 -10.26
CA THR A 279 15.61 -4.81 -9.32
C THR A 279 16.01 -3.52 -10.01
N ARG A 280 16.70 -3.58 -11.16
CA ARG A 280 17.19 -2.36 -11.85
C ARG A 280 16.08 -1.37 -12.24
N PRO A 281 14.95 -1.78 -12.85
CA PRO A 281 13.87 -0.85 -13.15
C PRO A 281 13.34 -0.17 -11.87
N LEU A 282 13.09 -0.96 -10.82
CA LEU A 282 12.57 -0.45 -9.55
C LEU A 282 13.57 0.49 -8.85
N ILE A 283 14.87 0.19 -8.89
CA ILE A 283 15.93 1.07 -8.39
C ILE A 283 15.94 2.39 -9.16
N ASN A 284 15.84 2.34 -10.48
CA ASN A 284 15.84 3.53 -11.33
C ASN A 284 14.60 4.41 -11.05
N ASP A 285 13.42 3.80 -10.95
CA ASP A 285 12.19 4.51 -10.62
C ASP A 285 12.26 5.12 -9.21
N TRP A 286 12.77 4.40 -8.22
CA TRP A 286 12.91 4.90 -6.85
C TRP A 286 13.96 6.02 -6.72
N LEU A 287 15.04 5.93 -7.49
CA LEU A 287 16.06 6.98 -7.59
C LEU A 287 15.50 8.24 -8.26
N ALA A 288 14.78 8.07 -9.37
CA ALA A 288 14.09 9.16 -10.08
C ALA A 288 13.06 9.84 -9.17
N PHE A 289 12.29 9.07 -8.40
CA PHE A 289 11.35 9.58 -7.41
C PHE A 289 12.04 10.46 -6.35
N GLY A 290 13.15 10.01 -5.77
CA GLY A 290 13.95 10.82 -4.84
C GLY A 290 14.50 12.10 -5.47
N THR A 291 15.00 12.00 -6.70
CA THR A 291 15.51 13.15 -7.47
C THR A 291 14.40 14.18 -7.75
N ALA A 292 13.20 13.72 -8.12
CA ALA A 292 12.03 14.56 -8.34
C ALA A 292 11.58 15.28 -7.04
N LEU A 293 11.74 14.62 -5.89
CA LEU A 293 11.57 15.25 -4.57
C LEU A 293 12.69 16.22 -4.19
N GLY A 294 13.79 16.28 -4.95
CA GLY A 294 14.93 17.15 -4.70
C GLY A 294 15.96 16.56 -3.74
N PHE A 295 16.03 15.23 -3.63
CA PHE A 295 17.10 14.57 -2.90
C PHE A 295 18.36 14.45 -3.76
N ASP A 296 19.49 14.74 -3.13
CA ASP A 296 20.81 14.38 -3.63
C ASP A 296 21.23 13.07 -2.97
N GLU A 297 21.55 12.06 -3.78
CA GLU A 297 21.84 10.71 -3.28
C GLU A 297 23.05 10.71 -2.35
N GLU A 298 24.11 11.46 -2.69
CA GLU A 298 25.33 11.52 -1.91
C GLU A 298 25.10 12.15 -0.54
N LYS A 299 24.37 13.27 -0.50
CA LYS A 299 23.96 13.92 0.73
C LYS A 299 23.11 13.00 1.58
N LYS A 300 22.11 12.33 0.99
CA LYS A 300 21.25 11.38 1.71
C LYS A 300 22.02 10.17 2.24
N ARG A 301 23.03 9.71 1.51
CA ARG A 301 23.97 8.69 1.98
C ARG A 301 24.71 9.13 3.23
N LYS A 302 25.26 10.35 3.24
CA LYS A 302 25.96 10.91 4.41
C LYS A 302 25.02 11.08 5.61
N GLU A 303 23.82 11.63 5.40
CA GLU A 303 22.79 11.77 6.43
C GLU A 303 22.40 10.41 7.03
N TYR A 304 22.18 9.41 6.18
CA TYR A 304 21.85 8.06 6.61
C TYR A 304 22.99 7.40 7.40
N ASN A 305 24.24 7.52 6.93
CA ASN A 305 25.41 6.99 7.64
C ASN A 305 25.64 7.68 8.98
N ALA A 306 25.42 9.00 9.04
CA ALA A 306 25.47 9.75 10.30
C ALA A 306 24.39 9.23 11.26
N MET A 307 23.15 9.06 10.79
CA MET A 307 22.05 8.49 11.59
C MET A 307 22.37 7.07 12.09
N LEU A 308 22.95 6.20 11.25
CA LEU A 308 23.36 4.86 11.66
C LEU A 308 24.41 4.87 12.78
N ALA A 309 25.22 5.92 12.89
CA ALA A 309 26.17 6.03 13.99
C ALA A 309 25.48 6.14 15.36
N HIS A 310 24.21 6.53 15.40
CA HIS A 310 23.40 6.66 16.62
C HIS A 310 22.49 5.45 16.89
N ILE A 311 22.51 4.43 16.04
CA ILE A 311 21.66 3.24 16.18
C ILE A 311 22.51 2.00 16.45
N CYS A 312 22.10 1.19 17.44
CA CYS A 312 22.79 -0.05 17.74
C CYS A 312 22.47 -1.10 16.67
N SER A 313 23.50 -1.73 16.09
CA SER A 313 23.35 -2.76 15.06
C SER A 313 22.82 -4.09 15.61
N TRP A 314 22.85 -4.30 16.92
CA TRP A 314 22.25 -5.48 17.56
C TRP A 314 20.72 -5.34 17.58
N THR A 315 20.02 -6.16 16.78
CA THR A 315 18.57 -6.04 16.55
C THR A 315 17.70 -6.18 17.80
N PHE A 316 18.20 -6.80 18.86
CA PHE A 316 17.50 -6.96 20.14
C PHE A 316 17.83 -5.86 21.17
N CYS A 317 18.66 -4.87 20.82
CA CYS A 317 18.96 -3.73 21.67
C CYS A 317 17.82 -2.69 21.59
N PRO A 318 17.38 -2.07 22.70
CA PRO A 318 16.42 -0.96 22.66
C PRO A 318 16.87 0.21 21.76
N TYR A 319 18.17 0.47 21.68
CA TYR A 319 18.77 1.48 20.80
C TYR A 319 18.86 1.06 19.33
N HIS A 320 18.36 -0.11 18.95
CA HIS A 320 18.24 -0.50 17.53
C HIS A 320 17.12 0.25 16.81
N LEU A 321 16.06 0.60 17.55
CA LEU A 321 14.89 1.30 17.00
C LEU A 321 14.87 2.79 17.40
N SER A 322 15.62 3.16 18.42
CA SER A 322 15.67 4.52 18.96
C SER A 322 17.11 5.04 18.89
N PRO A 323 17.39 6.05 18.04
CA PRO A 323 18.71 6.67 17.99
C PRO A 323 19.11 7.26 19.36
N ALA A 324 20.36 7.09 19.76
CA ALA A 324 20.92 7.75 20.94
C ALA A 324 21.41 9.18 20.62
N GLU A 325 21.51 10.03 21.65
CA GLU A 325 22.06 11.39 21.51
C GLU A 325 23.53 11.36 21.06
N GLU A 326 24.31 10.42 21.61
CA GLU A 326 25.72 10.24 21.27
C GLU A 326 25.92 9.17 20.19
N ALA A 327 26.96 9.36 19.37
CA ALA A 327 27.37 8.37 18.38
C ALA A 327 28.03 7.16 19.05
N PHE A 328 27.63 5.98 18.64
CA PHE A 328 28.16 4.71 19.12
C PHE A 328 29.50 4.34 18.48
N LYS A 329 30.23 3.45 19.14
CA LYS A 329 31.50 2.92 18.61
C LYS A 329 31.21 1.99 17.43
N HIS A 330 31.94 2.18 16.33
CA HIS A 330 31.86 1.28 15.19
C HIS A 330 32.70 0.01 15.40
N CYS A 331 32.32 -1.07 14.72
CA CYS A 331 33.09 -2.30 14.66
C CYS A 331 34.44 -2.03 13.98
N LYS A 332 35.55 -2.17 14.73
CA LYS A 332 36.92 -2.00 14.20
C LYS A 332 37.25 -2.89 12.98
N GLY A 333 36.46 -3.95 12.76
CA GLY A 333 36.66 -4.86 11.62
C GLY A 333 36.06 -4.35 10.31
N CYS A 334 34.78 -3.97 10.30
CA CYS A 334 34.11 -3.55 9.07
C CYS A 334 33.89 -2.04 8.94
N GLY A 335 33.94 -1.29 10.05
CA GLY A 335 33.64 0.15 10.09
C GLY A 335 32.17 0.51 9.86
N VAL A 336 31.28 -0.48 9.67
CA VAL A 336 29.87 -0.25 9.27
C VAL A 336 28.90 -0.44 10.45
N ALA A 337 29.07 -1.49 11.25
CA ALA A 337 28.18 -1.76 12.38
C ALA A 337 28.56 -0.89 13.58
N HIS A 338 27.57 -0.38 14.31
CA HIS A 338 27.72 0.50 15.47
C HIS A 338 27.08 -0.15 16.70
N TYR A 339 27.69 -0.05 17.87
CA TYR A 339 27.19 -0.70 19.09
C TYR A 339 27.22 0.23 20.29
N CYS A 340 26.11 0.26 21.04
CA CYS A 340 26.03 1.02 22.28
C CYS A 340 26.94 0.46 23.38
N SER A 341 27.33 -0.81 23.30
CA SER A 341 28.22 -1.45 24.26
C SER A 341 28.97 -2.66 23.68
N SER A 342 30.02 -3.10 24.39
CA SER A 342 30.77 -4.33 24.05
C SER A 342 29.89 -5.58 24.11
N GLU A 343 28.91 -5.60 25.01
CA GLU A 343 27.99 -6.71 25.19
C GLU A 343 27.05 -6.84 23.97
N CYS A 344 26.57 -5.72 23.43
CA CYS A 344 25.80 -5.71 22.18
C CYS A 344 26.64 -6.18 21.00
N GLN A 345 27.90 -5.71 20.89
CA GLN A 345 28.81 -6.18 19.84
C GLN A 345 29.04 -7.70 19.94
N MET A 346 29.30 -8.22 21.15
CA MET A 346 29.52 -9.65 21.38
C MET A 346 28.27 -10.48 21.10
N SER A 347 27.09 -9.95 21.46
CA SER A 347 25.80 -10.59 21.20
C SER A 347 25.52 -10.67 19.71
N ASP A 348 25.70 -9.56 18.98
CA ASP A 348 25.55 -9.52 17.52
C ASP A 348 26.57 -10.42 16.80
N TRP A 349 27.80 -10.46 17.31
CA TRP A 349 28.83 -11.37 16.81
C TRP A 349 28.45 -12.85 16.94
N LYS A 350 27.92 -13.25 18.11
CA LYS A 350 27.59 -14.65 18.41
C LYS A 350 26.22 -15.08 17.88
N LYS A 351 25.23 -14.19 17.90
CA LYS A 351 23.80 -14.48 17.69
C LYS A 351 23.18 -13.72 16.53
N GLY A 352 23.74 -12.58 16.11
CA GLY A 352 23.16 -11.71 15.08
C GLY A 352 23.70 -11.88 13.67
N GLY A 353 24.60 -12.85 13.48
CA GLY A 353 25.20 -13.12 12.17
C GLY A 353 26.27 -12.13 11.73
N HIS A 354 26.63 -11.14 12.56
CA HIS A 354 27.67 -10.17 12.20
C HIS A 354 29.02 -10.83 11.90
N LYS A 355 29.35 -11.93 12.60
CA LYS A 355 30.56 -12.72 12.32
C LYS A 355 30.64 -13.16 10.85
N ALA A 356 29.54 -13.55 10.23
CA ALA A 356 29.52 -13.96 8.81
C ALA A 356 29.55 -12.76 7.85
N ALA A 357 28.96 -11.63 8.25
CA ALA A 357 28.88 -10.43 7.42
C ALA A 357 30.16 -9.56 7.48
N CYS A 358 30.96 -9.67 8.53
CA CYS A 358 32.11 -8.79 8.78
C CYS A 358 33.20 -8.97 7.72
N ARG A 359 33.50 -7.91 6.95
CA ARG A 359 34.49 -7.93 5.86
C ARG A 359 35.90 -8.30 6.31
N ARG A 360 36.30 -8.01 7.56
CA ARG A 360 37.62 -8.42 8.09
C ARG A 360 37.86 -9.93 7.99
N LEU A 361 36.80 -10.74 8.00
CA LEU A 361 36.89 -12.19 7.91
C LEU A 361 36.79 -12.72 6.47
N LYS A 362 36.52 -11.86 5.48
CA LYS A 362 36.46 -12.21 4.06
C LYS A 362 37.76 -11.83 3.33
N GLY A 363 38.90 -12.04 4.00
CA GLY A 363 40.23 -11.82 3.44
C GLY A 363 40.43 -12.55 2.12
#